data_AF-A0A212LPD5-F1
#
_entry.id   AF-A0A212LPD5-F1
#
_cell.length_a   1.000
_cell.length_b   1.000
_cell.length_c   1.000
_cell.angle_alpha   90.00
_cell.angle_beta   90.00
_cell.angle_gamma   90.00
#
_symmetry.space_group_name_H-M   'P 1'
#
loop_
_entity.id
_entity.type
_entity.pdbx_description
1 polymer ?
#
loop_
_entity_poly.entity_id
_entity_poly.type
_entity_poly.pdbx_seq_one_letter_code
_entity_poly.pdbx_strand_id
1 'polypeptide(L)'
;MLTQLQKAAVFLLMIGLDKCRKILNLMDSDEIKTISAEFAKLTELSPHIQERVRYDFVQLGYEPEMGPAETLYVLRQLFNGSKIRKVI
;
A
#
# COMPACT_ATOMS: atom_id res chain seq x y z
N MET A 1 15.74 -5.11 0.59
CA MET A 1 14.88 -4.29 -0.31
C MET A 1 13.45 -4.77 -0.11
N LEU A 2 12.47 -3.87 0.07
CA LEU A 2 11.07 -4.30 0.32
C LEU A 2 10.44 -4.91 -0.93
N THR A 3 9.66 -5.98 -0.75
CA THR A 3 8.80 -6.54 -1.80
C THR A 3 7.65 -5.58 -2.13
N GLN A 4 6.96 -5.78 -3.26
CA GLN A 4 5.78 -4.99 -3.61
C GLN A 4 4.71 -5.02 -2.51
N LEU A 5 4.45 -6.21 -1.95
CA LEU A 5 3.49 -6.40 -0.86
C LEU A 5 3.91 -5.66 0.41
N GLN A 6 5.19 -5.72 0.77
CA GLN A 6 5.71 -4.97 1.93
C GLN A 6 5.61 -3.46 1.70
N LYS A 7 5.93 -2.96 0.50
CA LYS A 7 5.78 -1.54 0.16
C LYS A 7 4.31 -1.09 0.25
N ALA A 8 3.39 -1.89 -0.27
CA ALA A 8 1.96 -1.63 -0.18
C ALA A 8 1.48 -1.53 1.28
N ALA A 9 1.90 -2.48 2.12
CA ALA A 9 1.57 -2.47 3.54
C ALA A 9 2.18 -1.26 4.28
N VAL A 10 3.47 -0.96 4.06
CA VAL A 10 4.12 0.22 4.65
C VAL A 10 3.39 1.50 4.24
N PHE A 11 3.08 1.65 2.95
CA PHE A 11 2.37 2.81 2.44
C PHE A 11 1.00 2.99 3.09
N LEU A 12 0.22 1.91 3.19
CA LEU A 12 -1.10 1.93 3.83
C LEU A 12 -1.03 2.34 5.31
N LEU A 13 0.04 2.00 6.04
CA LEU A 13 0.25 2.50 7.39
C LEU A 13 0.61 3.99 7.41
N MET A 14 1.45 4.45 6.48
CA MET A 14 1.92 5.82 6.41
C MET A 14 0.82 6.84 6.08
N ILE A 15 -0.17 6.48 5.27
CA ILE A 15 -1.28 7.37 4.90
C ILE A 15 -2.32 7.55 6.01
N GLY A 16 -2.13 6.91 7.16
CA GLY A 16 -3.00 7.01 8.33
C GLY A 16 -4.15 6.02 8.35
N LEU A 17 -4.58 5.66 9.57
CA LEU A 17 -5.53 4.59 9.82
C LEU A 17 -6.89 4.81 9.14
N ASP A 18 -7.41 6.04 9.15
CA ASP A 18 -8.72 6.36 8.56
C ASP A 18 -8.74 6.18 7.04
N LYS A 19 -7.71 6.68 6.35
CA LYS A 19 -7.58 6.54 4.89
C LYS A 19 -7.34 5.09 4.52
N CYS A 20 -6.47 4.40 5.25
CA CYS A 20 -6.22 2.97 5.11
C CYS A 20 -7.51 2.14 5.21
N ARG A 21 -8.32 2.33 6.26
CA ARG A 21 -9.59 1.61 6.45
C ARG A 21 -10.54 1.81 5.26
N LYS A 22 -10.67 3.04 4.78
CA LYS A 22 -11.52 3.35 3.61
C LYS A 22 -11.02 2.67 2.34
N ILE A 23 -9.72 2.58 2.15
CA ILE A 23 -9.10 1.88 1.01
C ILE A 23 -9.32 0.37 1.12
N LEU A 24 -9.11 -0.23 2.29
CA LEU A 24 -9.35 -1.66 2.53
C LEU A 24 -10.82 -2.04 2.26
N ASN A 25 -11.78 -1.16 2.57
CA ASN A 25 -13.20 -1.40 2.26
C ASN A 25 -13.52 -1.43 0.75
N LEU A 26 -12.61 -0.98 -0.12
CA LEU A 26 -12.77 -1.02 -1.58
C LEU A 26 -12.06 -2.23 -2.22
N MET A 27 -11.36 -3.02 -1.42
CA MET A 27 -10.67 -4.24 -1.84
C MET A 27 -11.57 -5.46 -1.69
N ASP A 28 -11.28 -6.52 -2.43
CA ASP A 28 -11.89 -7.81 -2.16
C ASP A 28 -11.23 -8.53 -0.97
N SER A 29 -11.83 -9.64 -0.54
CA SER A 29 -11.36 -10.42 0.61
C SER A 29 -9.94 -10.97 0.44
N ASP A 30 -9.53 -11.28 -0.79
CA ASP A 30 -8.23 -11.87 -1.08
C ASP A 30 -7.12 -10.81 -1.04
N GLU A 31 -7.39 -9.62 -1.59
CA GLU A 31 -6.53 -8.44 -1.48
C GLU A 31 -6.32 -8.08 0.00
N ILE A 32 -7.42 -8.00 0.77
CA ILE A 32 -7.36 -7.68 2.21
C ILE A 32 -6.53 -8.72 2.95
N LYS A 33 -6.81 -10.01 2.77
CA LYS A 33 -6.07 -11.09 3.44
C LYS A 33 -4.57 -11.04 3.12
N THR A 34 -4.24 -10.74 1.86
CA THR A 34 -2.85 -10.64 1.39
C THR A 34 -2.13 -9.47 2.06
N ILE A 35 -2.73 -8.28 2.11
CA ILE A 35 -2.14 -7.10 2.75
C ILE A 35 -2.06 -7.24 4.27
N SER A 36 -3.11 -7.76 4.92
CA SER A 36 -3.13 -7.97 6.37
C SER A 36 -2.03 -8.92 6.83
N ALA A 37 -1.69 -9.94 6.03
CA ALA A 37 -0.58 -10.84 6.33
C ALA A 37 0.78 -10.13 6.32
N GLU A 38 0.94 -9.04 5.57
CA GLU A 38 2.17 -8.23 5.59
C GLU A 38 2.22 -7.27 6.77
N PHE A 39 1.10 -6.66 7.18
CA PHE A 39 1.08 -5.80 8.38
C PHE A 39 1.65 -6.52 9.60
N ALA A 40 1.29 -7.79 9.79
CA ALA A 40 1.79 -8.61 10.90
C ALA A 40 3.30 -8.86 10.86
N LYS A 41 3.94 -8.70 9.69
CA LYS A 41 5.38 -8.90 9.48
C LYS A 41 6.18 -7.59 9.55
N LEU A 42 5.50 -6.44 9.54
CA LEU A 42 6.18 -5.15 9.63
C LEU A 42 6.68 -4.94 11.06
N THR A 43 7.99 -4.85 11.19
CA THR A 43 8.66 -4.36 12.40
C THR A 43 8.74 -2.84 12.38
N GLU A 44 9.40 -2.25 13.37
CA GLU A 44 9.69 -0.82 13.40
C GLU A 44 10.30 -0.34 12.07
N LEU A 45 9.67 0.66 11.45
CA LEU A 45 10.02 1.17 10.12
C LEU A 45 10.93 2.39 10.27
N SER A 46 12.19 2.26 9.86
CA SER A 46 13.12 3.39 9.90
C SER A 46 12.64 4.53 8.98
N PRO A 47 12.94 5.81 9.31
CA PRO A 47 12.54 6.96 8.48
C PRO A 47 12.97 6.84 7.02
N HIS A 48 14.18 6.32 6.77
CA HIS A 48 14.69 6.10 5.41
C HIS A 48 13.82 5.13 4.59
N ILE A 49 13.27 4.08 5.22
CA ILE A 49 12.36 3.15 4.53
C ILE A 49 11.05 3.84 4.19
N GLN A 50 10.51 4.63 5.12
CA GLN A 50 9.28 5.39 4.90
C GLN A 50 9.45 6.40 3.76
N GLU A 51 10.54 7.18 3.75
CA GLU A 51 10.85 8.13 2.68
C GLU A 51 10.95 7.46 1.31
N ARG A 52 11.61 6.31 1.22
CA ARG A 52 11.73 5.56 -0.03
C ARG A 52 10.39 5.04 -0.52
N VAL A 53 9.55 4.50 0.37
CA VAL A 53 8.19 4.07 0.00
C VAL A 53 7.37 5.26 -0.46
N ARG A 54 7.41 6.39 0.26
CA ARG A 54 6.73 7.62 -0.17
C ARG A 54 7.17 8.07 -1.56
N TYR A 55 8.48 8.07 -1.82
CA TYR A 55 9.04 8.42 -3.12
C TYR A 55 8.51 7.51 -4.24
N ASP A 56 8.55 6.19 -4.03
CA ASP A 56 8.05 5.22 -5.01
C ASP A 56 6.57 5.48 -5.36
N PHE A 57 5.73 5.78 -4.36
CA PHE A 57 4.30 6.05 -4.59
C PHE A 57 4.06 7.40 -5.28
N VAL A 58 4.85 8.44 -4.98
CA VAL A 58 4.79 9.72 -5.72
C VAL A 58 5.16 9.50 -7.19
N GLN A 59 6.15 8.66 -7.49
CA GLN A 59 6.50 8.31 -8.88
C GLN A 59 5.39 7.52 -9.60
N LEU A 60 4.56 6.79 -8.86
CA LEU A 60 3.36 6.12 -9.38
C LEU A 60 2.15 7.07 -9.51
N GLY A 61 2.31 8.35 -9.15
CA GLY A 61 1.28 9.37 -9.26
C GLY A 61 0.44 9.57 -8.00
N TYR A 62 0.89 9.10 -6.83
CA TYR A 62 0.19 9.39 -5.58
C TYR A 62 0.32 10.86 -5.17
N GLU A 63 -0.82 11.46 -4.81
CA GLU A 63 -0.89 12.78 -4.17
C GLU A 63 -1.60 12.66 -2.80
N PRO A 64 -1.14 13.37 -1.75
CA PRO A 64 -1.75 13.31 -0.42
C PRO A 64 -3.26 13.56 -0.39
N GLU A 65 -3.75 14.43 -1.27
CA GLU A 65 -5.12 14.91 -1.39
C GLU A 65 -6.06 13.89 -2.03
N MET A 66 -5.51 12.85 -2.68
CA MET A 66 -6.28 11.79 -3.33
C MET A 66 -7.26 11.12 -2.36
N GLY A 67 -8.46 10.84 -2.84
CA GLY A 67 -9.43 10.04 -2.11
C GLY A 67 -9.03 8.56 -2.03
N PRO A 68 -9.80 7.74 -1.30
CA PRO A 68 -9.54 6.30 -1.16
C PRO A 68 -9.50 5.55 -2.50
N ALA A 69 -10.38 5.91 -3.44
CA ALA A 69 -10.46 5.22 -4.73
C ALA A 69 -9.26 5.55 -5.62
N GLU A 70 -8.85 6.82 -5.74
CA GLU A 70 -7.65 7.17 -6.51
C GLU A 70 -6.39 6.59 -5.87
N THR A 71 -6.32 6.62 -4.53
CA THR A 71 -5.19 6.02 -3.80
C THR A 71 -5.10 4.50 -4.04
N LEU A 72 -6.24 3.80 -4.06
CA LEU A 72 -6.28 2.37 -4.40
C LEU A 72 -5.85 2.11 -5.85
N TYR A 73 -6.25 2.98 -6.78
CA TYR A 73 -5.80 2.89 -8.17
C TYR A 73 -4.28 2.98 -8.27
N VAL A 74 -3.65 3.95 -7.60
CA VAL A 74 -2.19 4.10 -7.56
C VAL A 74 -1.53 2.89 -6.89
N LEU A 75 -2.08 2.41 -5.78
CA LEU A 75 -1.59 1.21 -5.09
C LEU A 75 -1.56 -0.02 -6.00
N ARG A 76 -2.58 -0.20 -6.84
CA ARG A 76 -2.64 -1.29 -7.82
C ARG A 76 -1.66 -1.11 -8.98
N GLN A 77 -1.18 0.10 -9.29
CA GLN A 77 -0.11 0.28 -10.28
C GLN A 77 1.18 -0.44 -9.89
N LEU A 78 1.44 -0.60 -8.59
CA LEU A 78 2.55 -1.42 -8.09
C LEU A 78 2.44 -2.91 -8.51
N PHE A 79 1.23 -3.35 -8.85
CA PHE A 79 0.87 -4.71 -9.31
C PHE A 79 0.39 -4.69 -10.77
N ASN A 80 0.96 -3.80 -11.59
CA ASN A 80 0.62 -3.65 -13.02
C ASN A 80 -0.87 -3.34 -13.26
N GLY A 81 -1.48 -2.53 -12.38
CA GLY A 81 -2.89 -2.16 -12.44
C GLY A 81 -3.86 -3.27 -12.03
N SER A 82 -3.36 -4.45 -11.65
CA SER A 82 -4.17 -5.59 -11.24
C SER A 82 -4.44 -5.60 -9.74
N LYS A 83 -5.35 -6.49 -9.32
CA LYS A 83 -5.62 -6.72 -7.90
C LYS A 83 -4.36 -7.15 -7.16
N ILE A 84 -4.26 -6.72 -5.91
CA ILE A 84 -3.13 -7.05 -5.04
C ILE A 84 -3.12 -8.54 -4.76
N ARG A 85 -2.04 -9.21 -5.14
CA ARG A 85 -1.87 -10.65 -4.95
C ARG A 85 -0.42 -10.98 -4.69
N LYS A 86 -0.19 -12.10 -4.01
CA LYS A 86 1.14 -12.69 -3.91
C LYS A 86 1.55 -13.21 -5.28
N VAL A 87 2.66 -12.71 -5.81
CA VAL A 87 3.34 -13.33 -6.95
C VAL A 87 4.01 -14.60 -6.40
N ILE A 88 3.62 -15.76 -6.93
CA ILE A 88 4.20 -17.07 -6.59
C ILE A 88 5.51 -17.21 -7.34
#